data_AF-A0A2U8TW53-F1
#
_entry.id   AF-A0A2U8TW53-F1
#
_cell.length_a   1.000
_cell.length_b   1.000
_cell.length_c   1.000
_cell.angle_alpha   90.00
_cell.angle_beta   90.00
_cell.angle_gamma   90.00
#
_symmetry.space_group_name_H-M   'P 1'
#
loop_
_entity.id
_entity.type
_entity.pdbx_description
1 polymer ?
#
loop_
_entity_poly.entity_id
_entity_poly.type
_entity_poly.pdbx_seq_one_letter_code
_entity_poly.pdbx_strand_id
1 'polypeptide(L)'
;MLTFNHADKTVVFTVLNGEVVGSEKLSETRVTTTGGVHVNGKDGDLTPVRVSSVSIINHEFWVKTPDGVEHDVKLRGVDIPLRTGQQISLISALKKDGSPLHTILLNHAASKRWILRDASVLNTELELTPFNWKTVLVVSGLCVAGIATAGLGLLAAGGYLCYALYQGGQRKKLLVSDLNAYIEKLDTLVASHVKAPSPVQVESPVQVELSFQLESPAPAQTPAETETPELNRDSVRRALSRNL
;
A
#
# COMPACT_ATOMS: atom_id res chain seq x y z
N MET A 1 -7.87 8.05 3.36
CA MET A 1 -7.98 6.73 2.68
C MET A 1 -8.54 6.97 1.29
N LEU A 2 -8.00 6.29 0.29
CA LEU A 2 -8.36 6.48 -1.13
C LEU A 2 -8.94 5.18 -1.67
N THR A 3 -10.14 5.21 -2.23
CA THR A 3 -10.82 4.00 -2.70
C THR A 3 -10.78 3.88 -4.21
N PHE A 4 -10.41 2.70 -4.69
CA PHE A 4 -10.47 2.30 -6.09
C PHE A 4 -11.56 1.23 -6.25
N ASN A 5 -12.57 1.54 -7.07
CA ASN A 5 -13.64 0.62 -7.39
C ASN A 5 -13.45 0.11 -8.82
N HIS A 6 -13.43 -1.21 -8.99
CA HIS A 6 -13.41 -1.84 -10.31
C HIS A 6 -14.34 -3.05 -10.33
N ALA A 7 -15.36 -2.99 -11.19
CA ALA A 7 -16.48 -3.93 -11.20
C ALA A 7 -17.07 -4.08 -9.79
N ASP A 8 -17.01 -5.28 -9.21
CA ASP A 8 -17.58 -5.60 -7.90
C ASP A 8 -16.55 -5.55 -6.76
N LYS A 9 -15.36 -5.01 -7.00
CA LYS A 9 -14.25 -5.02 -6.04
C LYS A 9 -13.81 -3.61 -5.67
N THR A 10 -13.66 -3.39 -4.37
CA THR A 10 -13.15 -2.16 -3.79
C THR A 10 -11.79 -2.42 -3.16
N VAL A 11 -10.79 -1.64 -3.56
CA VAL A 11 -9.45 -1.64 -2.98
C VAL A 11 -9.25 -0.31 -2.26
N VAL A 12 -8.81 -0.37 -1.01
CA VAL A 12 -8.49 0.82 -0.23
C VAL A 12 -6.98 1.05 -0.27
N PHE A 13 -6.58 2.26 -0.63
CA PHE A 13 -5.21 2.73 -0.59
C PHE A 13 -5.00 3.66 0.60
N THR A 14 -3.86 3.49 1.25
CA THR A 14 -3.38 4.32 2.35
C THR A 14 -2.05 4.94 1.96
N VAL A 15 -1.84 6.19 2.35
CA VAL A 15 -0.60 6.91 2.13
C VAL A 15 0.02 7.18 3.48
N LEU A 16 1.25 6.70 3.67
CA LEU A 16 2.07 6.98 4.84
C LEU A 16 3.08 8.05 4.45
N ASN A 17 2.97 9.24 5.05
CA ASN A 17 3.89 10.35 4.84
C ASN A 17 4.71 10.56 6.11
N GLY A 18 6.02 10.68 5.98
CA GLY A 18 6.87 10.94 7.14
C GLY A 18 8.35 10.92 6.83
N GLU A 19 9.11 11.15 7.89
CA GLU A 19 10.57 11.22 7.85
C GLU A 19 11.16 9.84 8.17
N VAL A 20 12.16 9.41 7.41
CA VAL A 20 12.90 8.19 7.72
C VAL A 20 13.77 8.43 8.95
N VAL A 21 13.53 7.71 10.04
CA VAL A 21 14.31 7.84 11.29
C VAL A 21 15.41 6.77 11.42
N GLY A 22 15.24 5.64 10.75
CA GLY A 22 16.22 4.54 10.75
C GLY A 22 16.07 3.68 9.51
N SER A 23 17.18 3.09 9.04
CA SER A 23 17.17 2.17 7.91
C SER A 23 18.24 1.10 8.05
N GLU A 24 17.84 -0.15 7.80
CA GLU A 24 18.68 -1.34 7.86
C GLU A 24 18.53 -2.16 6.57
N LYS A 25 19.63 -2.71 6.06
CA LYS A 25 19.64 -3.56 4.88
C LYS A 25 20.38 -4.85 5.15
N LEU A 26 19.71 -5.96 4.88
CA LEU A 26 20.22 -7.31 5.04
C LEU A 26 20.20 -8.03 3.69
N SER A 27 21.31 -8.66 3.32
CA SER A 27 21.40 -9.49 2.12
C SER A 27 21.32 -10.96 2.50
N GLU A 28 20.31 -11.67 1.98
CA GLU A 28 20.15 -13.11 2.12
C GLU A 28 20.61 -13.79 0.83
N THR A 29 21.60 -14.68 0.90
CA THR A 29 22.05 -15.45 -0.27
C THR A 29 21.63 -16.90 -0.13
N ARG A 30 20.85 -17.41 -1.09
CA ARG A 30 20.44 -18.80 -1.18
C ARG A 30 21.23 -19.50 -2.27
N VAL A 31 21.90 -20.59 -1.90
CA VAL A 31 22.65 -21.43 -2.84
C VAL A 31 21.93 -22.76 -2.98
N THR A 32 21.53 -23.08 -4.21
CA THR A 32 20.92 -24.36 -4.56
C THR A 32 21.87 -25.11 -5.48
N THR A 33 22.23 -26.32 -5.07
CA THR A 33 23.06 -27.23 -5.86
C THR A 33 22.21 -28.41 -6.30
N THR A 34 22.24 -28.71 -7.59
CA THR A 34 21.50 -29.83 -8.22
C THR A 34 22.45 -30.64 -9.09
N GLY A 35 22.27 -31.96 -9.17
CA GLY A 35 23.17 -32.87 -9.90
C GLY A 35 24.17 -33.60 -8.98
N GLY A 36 25.11 -34.32 -9.58
CA GLY A 36 26.05 -35.19 -8.84
C GLY A 36 25.50 -36.60 -8.52
N VAL A 37 24.36 -36.96 -9.10
CA VAL A 37 23.78 -38.31 -9.00
C VAL A 37 24.23 -39.16 -10.19
N HIS A 38 24.54 -40.43 -9.94
CA HIS A 38 24.88 -41.40 -10.97
C HIS A 38 23.72 -41.62 -11.94
N VAL A 39 24.01 -41.52 -13.24
CA VAL A 39 23.06 -41.84 -14.30
C VAL A 39 23.21 -43.32 -14.61
N ASN A 40 22.12 -44.09 -14.51
CA ASN A 40 22.06 -45.50 -14.90
C ASN A 40 22.99 -46.49 -14.15
N GLY A 41 23.50 -46.15 -12.95
CA GLY A 41 24.23 -47.10 -12.10
C GLY A 41 25.53 -47.67 -12.70
N LYS A 42 26.03 -47.08 -13.79
CA LYS A 42 27.34 -47.39 -14.35
C LYS A 42 28.37 -46.46 -13.73
N ASP A 43 29.47 -47.05 -13.25
CA ASP A 43 30.61 -46.31 -12.75
C ASP A 43 31.14 -45.37 -13.84
N GLY A 44 30.97 -44.06 -13.64
CA GLY A 44 31.57 -43.02 -14.49
C GLY A 44 30.60 -42.01 -15.12
N ASP A 45 29.29 -42.25 -15.15
CA ASP A 45 28.33 -41.30 -15.72
C ASP A 45 27.59 -40.54 -14.60
N LEU A 46 27.98 -39.29 -14.37
CA LEU A 46 27.40 -38.42 -13.33
C LEU A 46 26.59 -37.30 -13.97
N THR A 47 25.41 -37.01 -13.40
CA THR A 47 24.67 -35.80 -13.79
C THR A 47 25.51 -34.55 -13.51
N PRO A 48 25.58 -33.59 -14.45
CA PRO A 48 26.35 -32.37 -14.26
C PRO A 48 25.86 -31.60 -13.03
N VAL A 49 26.79 -31.20 -12.17
CA VAL A 49 26.49 -30.37 -11.00
C VAL A 49 26.17 -28.95 -11.47
N ARG A 50 24.93 -28.53 -11.29
CA ARG A 50 24.47 -27.16 -11.49
C ARG A 50 24.37 -26.48 -10.13
N VAL A 51 25.20 -25.46 -9.93
CA VAL A 51 25.11 -24.54 -8.80
C VAL A 51 24.38 -23.28 -9.25
N SER A 52 23.33 -22.91 -8.54
CA SER A 52 22.64 -21.64 -8.72
C SER A 52 22.63 -20.87 -7.41
N SER A 53 22.91 -19.58 -7.46
CA SER A 53 22.88 -18.70 -6.30
C SER A 53 21.93 -17.53 -6.56
N VAL A 54 21.09 -17.21 -5.58
CA VAL A 54 20.15 -16.08 -5.62
C VAL A 54 20.36 -15.25 -4.37
N SER A 55 20.70 -13.97 -4.55
CA SER A 55 20.79 -12.99 -3.45
C SER A 55 19.53 -12.13 -3.42
N ILE A 56 18.93 -11.99 -2.25
CA ILE A 56 17.71 -11.21 -1.99
C ILE A 56 18.03 -10.17 -0.92
N ILE A 57 17.76 -8.90 -1.22
CA ILE A 57 17.93 -7.81 -0.26
C ILE A 57 16.63 -7.64 0.51
N ASN A 58 16.70 -7.72 1.84
CA ASN A 58 15.65 -7.35 2.76
C ASN A 58 15.98 -5.95 3.30
N HIS A 59 15.09 -4.99 3.11
CA HIS A 59 15.28 -3.60 3.50
C HIS A 59 14.19 -3.23 4.49
N GLU A 60 14.60 -2.93 5.73
CA GLU A 60 13.73 -2.48 6.80
C GLU A 60 14.04 -1.02 7.12
N PHE A 61 13.01 -0.20 7.32
CA PHE A 61 13.19 1.19 7.73
C PHE A 61 11.99 1.67 8.54
N TRP A 62 12.25 2.68 9.37
CA TRP A 62 11.28 3.27 10.27
C TRP A 62 10.91 4.65 9.76
N VAL A 63 9.61 4.94 9.73
CA VAL A 63 9.05 6.20 9.25
C VAL A 63 8.30 6.88 10.37
N LYS A 64 8.67 8.10 10.70
CA LYS A 64 7.99 8.94 11.68
C LYS A 64 7.01 9.87 10.99
N THR A 65 5.73 9.64 11.25
CA THR A 65 4.62 10.47 10.76
C THR A 65 4.65 11.85 11.44
N PRO A 66 4.09 12.93 10.85
CA PRO A 66 3.99 14.24 11.51
C PRO A 66 3.32 14.20 12.90
N ASP A 67 2.45 13.23 13.13
CA ASP A 67 1.80 12.98 14.43
C ASP A 67 2.75 12.41 15.49
N GLY A 68 4.02 12.15 15.14
CA GLY A 68 5.05 11.62 16.03
C GLY A 68 5.07 10.10 16.15
N VAL A 69 4.13 9.40 15.49
CA VAL A 69 4.05 7.93 15.48
C VAL A 69 5.08 7.34 14.52
N GLU A 70 5.76 6.29 14.97
CA GLU A 70 6.73 5.55 14.16
C GLU A 70 6.10 4.27 13.58
N HIS A 71 6.35 4.03 12.30
CA HIS A 71 5.88 2.85 11.57
C HIS A 71 7.07 2.08 11.01
N ASP A 72 7.09 0.77 11.23
CA ASP A 72 8.03 -0.14 10.61
C ASP A 72 7.59 -0.50 9.19
N VAL A 73 8.53 -0.42 8.23
CA VAL A 73 8.28 -0.75 6.83
C VAL A 73 9.31 -1.78 6.39
N LYS A 74 8.81 -2.91 5.88
CA LYS A 74 9.64 -4.04 5.45
C LYS A 74 9.46 -4.30 3.96
N LEU A 75 10.53 -4.13 3.21
CA LEU A 75 10.59 -4.37 1.78
C LEU A 75 11.52 -5.55 1.48
N ARG A 76 11.17 -6.33 0.46
CA ARG A 76 11.95 -7.51 0.05
C ARG A 76 12.20 -7.50 -1.44
N GLY A 77 13.44 -7.77 -1.83
CA GLY A 77 13.88 -7.86 -3.22
C GLY A 77 14.10 -6.51 -3.90
N VAL A 78 14.06 -5.39 -3.16
CA VAL A 78 14.25 -4.05 -3.71
C VAL A 78 15.34 -3.34 -2.93
N ASP A 79 16.33 -2.79 -3.64
CA ASP A 79 17.39 -1.96 -3.06
C ASP A 79 17.07 -0.49 -3.26
N ILE A 80 16.70 0.19 -2.18
CA ILE A 80 16.33 1.61 -2.21
C ILE A 80 17.33 2.40 -1.38
N PRO A 81 18.04 3.38 -1.94
CA PRO A 81 18.93 4.23 -1.16
C PRO A 81 18.11 5.23 -0.34
N LEU A 82 17.78 4.85 0.89
CA LEU A 82 17.16 5.72 1.90
C LEU A 82 18.20 6.13 2.95
N ARG A 83 18.12 7.37 3.42
CA ARG A 83 18.91 7.88 4.54
C ARG A 83 17.98 8.46 5.59
N THR A 84 18.44 8.44 6.84
CA THR A 84 17.76 9.11 7.95
C THR A 84 17.63 10.60 7.67
N GLY A 85 16.50 11.20 8.03
CA GLY A 85 16.18 12.61 7.76
C GLY A 85 15.50 12.87 6.42
N GLN A 86 15.31 11.84 5.58
CA GLN A 86 14.65 12.02 4.29
C GLN A 86 13.14 11.93 4.42
N GLN A 87 12.44 12.89 3.82
CA GLN A 87 10.99 12.85 3.71
C GLN A 87 10.56 11.90 2.60
N ILE A 88 9.63 11.00 2.93
CA ILE A 88 9.10 10.01 2.01
C ILE A 88 7.57 9.95 2.06
N SER A 89 7.00 9.46 0.97
CA SER A 89 5.60 9.05 0.89
C SER A 89 5.53 7.62 0.39
N LEU A 90 4.90 6.75 1.19
CA LEU A 90 4.69 5.36 0.87
C LEU A 90 3.20 5.11 0.59
N ILE A 91 2.89 4.69 -0.63
CA ILE A 91 1.55 4.30 -1.04
C ILE A 91 1.42 2.80 -0.83
N SER A 92 0.37 2.38 -0.13
CA SER A 92 0.06 0.97 0.14
C SER A 92 -1.38 0.67 -0.19
N ALA A 93 -1.65 -0.52 -0.72
CA ALA A 93 -2.98 -1.05 -0.91
C ALA A 93 -3.32 -1.98 0.27
N LEU A 94 -4.50 -1.86 0.85
CA LEU A 94 -4.96 -2.78 1.89
C LEU A 94 -5.50 -4.06 1.25
N LYS A 95 -4.97 -5.20 1.70
CA LYS A 95 -5.57 -6.52 1.41
C LYS A 95 -6.88 -6.69 2.17
N LYS A 96 -7.70 -7.67 1.76
CA LYS A 96 -8.90 -8.08 2.51
C LYS A 96 -8.58 -8.46 3.97
N ASP A 97 -7.38 -9.00 4.19
CA ASP A 97 -6.88 -9.40 5.51
C ASP A 97 -6.37 -8.22 6.36
N GLY A 98 -6.47 -6.98 5.85
CA GLY A 98 -6.01 -5.76 6.53
C GLY A 98 -4.50 -5.51 6.43
N SER A 99 -3.72 -6.46 5.90
CA SER A 99 -2.27 -6.28 5.71
C SER A 99 -1.98 -5.24 4.62
N PRO A 100 -1.11 -4.24 4.88
CA PRO A 100 -0.72 -3.26 3.88
C PRO A 100 0.22 -3.88 2.85
N LEU A 101 -0.10 -3.69 1.59
CA LEU A 101 0.71 -4.10 0.45
C LEU A 101 1.35 -2.87 -0.16
N HIS A 102 2.64 -2.66 0.12
CA HIS A 102 3.41 -1.51 -0.36
C HIS A 102 3.55 -1.53 -1.89
N THR A 103 3.16 -0.44 -2.57
CA THR A 103 3.13 -0.35 -4.05
C THR A 103 4.17 0.61 -4.59
N ILE A 104 4.17 1.85 -4.11
CA ILE A 104 5.08 2.91 -4.55
C ILE A 104 5.71 3.58 -3.34
N LEU A 105 7.01 3.83 -3.45
CA LEU A 105 7.75 4.69 -2.55
C LEU A 105 8.24 5.91 -3.31
N LEU A 106 7.94 7.10 -2.79
CA LEU A 106 8.43 8.37 -3.28
C LEU A 106 9.37 8.98 -2.24
N ASN A 107 10.60 9.31 -2.64
CA ASN A 107 11.53 10.07 -1.80
C ASN A 107 11.58 11.50 -2.31
N HIS A 108 11.08 12.41 -1.48
CA HIS A 108 11.00 13.84 -1.79
C HIS A 108 12.38 14.50 -1.75
N ALA A 109 13.26 14.06 -0.85
CA ALA A 109 14.63 14.58 -0.75
C ALA A 109 15.47 14.25 -1.99
N ALA A 110 15.27 13.07 -2.57
CA ALA A 110 15.96 12.63 -3.81
C ALA A 110 15.15 12.91 -5.09
N SER A 111 13.91 13.41 -4.97
CA SER A 111 12.95 13.54 -6.08
C SER A 111 12.85 12.28 -6.94
N LYS A 112 12.94 11.10 -6.31
CA LYS A 112 13.01 9.79 -6.98
C LYS A 112 11.86 8.89 -6.54
N ARG A 113 11.31 8.18 -7.53
CA ARG A 113 10.23 7.22 -7.37
C ARG A 113 10.76 5.79 -7.52
N TRP A 114 10.30 4.89 -6.66
CA TRP A 114 10.51 3.45 -6.81
C TRP A 114 9.17 2.73 -6.84
N ILE A 115 9.00 1.89 -7.86
CA ILE A 115 7.86 1.00 -8.01
C ILE A 115 8.25 -0.30 -7.29
N LEU A 116 7.59 -0.57 -6.17
CA LEU A 116 7.83 -1.76 -5.35
C LEU A 116 7.10 -2.96 -5.94
N ARG A 117 5.88 -2.73 -6.43
CA ARG A 117 5.01 -3.76 -7.00
C ARG A 117 4.24 -3.20 -8.18
N ASP A 118 4.31 -3.91 -9.30
CA ASP A 118 3.55 -3.59 -10.49
C ASP A 118 2.06 -3.87 -10.31
N ALA A 119 1.24 -3.17 -11.10
CA ALA A 119 -0.21 -3.37 -11.12
C ALA A 119 -0.63 -4.82 -11.44
N SER A 120 0.17 -5.57 -12.19
CA SER A 120 -0.08 -7.00 -12.49
C SER A 120 0.07 -7.90 -11.26
N VAL A 121 1.14 -7.68 -10.48
CA VAL A 121 1.40 -8.38 -9.22
C VAL A 121 0.33 -7.98 -8.20
N LEU A 122 0.02 -6.68 -8.13
CA LEU A 122 -1.01 -6.14 -7.25
C LEU A 122 -2.39 -6.73 -7.55
N ASN A 123 -2.76 -6.83 -8.83
CA ASN A 123 -4.01 -7.47 -9.26
C ASN A 123 -4.08 -8.95 -8.82
N THR A 124 -2.96 -9.67 -8.93
CA THR A 124 -2.90 -11.07 -8.52
C THR A 124 -3.00 -11.22 -6.99
N GLU A 125 -2.28 -10.39 -6.23
CA GLU A 125 -2.28 -10.44 -4.77
C GLU A 125 -3.55 -9.89 -4.11
N LEU A 126 -4.23 -8.95 -4.76
CA LEU A 126 -5.56 -8.48 -4.35
C LEU A 126 -6.70 -9.33 -4.92
N GLU A 127 -6.34 -10.39 -5.65
CA GLU A 127 -7.26 -11.32 -6.31
C GLU A 127 -8.30 -10.60 -7.18
N LEU A 128 -7.96 -9.48 -7.84
CA LEU A 128 -8.98 -8.67 -8.52
C LEU A 128 -9.55 -9.38 -9.75
N THR A 129 -8.86 -10.35 -10.31
CA THR A 129 -9.39 -11.21 -11.38
C THR A 129 -10.20 -12.39 -10.84
N PRO A 130 -11.53 -12.44 -11.02
CA PRO A 130 -12.30 -13.64 -10.71
C PRO A 130 -11.93 -14.76 -11.69
N PHE A 131 -11.68 -15.96 -11.16
CA PHE A 131 -11.56 -17.17 -11.97
C PHE A 131 -12.97 -17.62 -12.40
N ASN A 132 -13.25 -17.58 -13.71
CA ASN A 132 -14.59 -17.89 -14.23
C ASN A 132 -14.80 -19.41 -14.36
N TRP A 133 -15.24 -20.06 -13.28
CA TRP A 133 -15.58 -21.50 -13.28
C TRP A 133 -16.64 -21.86 -14.34
N LYS A 134 -17.53 -20.90 -14.67
CA LYS A 134 -18.54 -21.05 -15.72
C LYS A 134 -17.93 -21.40 -17.08
N THR A 135 -16.79 -20.79 -17.43
CA THR A 135 -16.08 -21.07 -18.69
C THR A 135 -15.56 -22.51 -18.71
N VAL A 136 -15.01 -22.99 -17.58
CA VAL A 136 -14.54 -24.37 -17.44
C VAL A 136 -15.69 -25.37 -17.60
N LEU A 137 -16.84 -25.09 -16.97
CA LEU A 137 -18.03 -25.94 -17.08
C LEU A 137 -18.59 -26.00 -18.51
N VAL A 138 -18.67 -24.86 -19.20
CA VAL A 138 -19.15 -24.81 -20.60
C VAL A 138 -18.22 -25.59 -21.51
N VAL A 139 -16.90 -25.39 -21.40
CA VAL A 139 -15.90 -26.13 -22.21
C VAL A 139 -15.96 -27.63 -21.91
N SER A 140 -16.07 -28.00 -20.64
CA SER A 140 -16.21 -29.41 -20.23
C SER A 140 -17.45 -30.06 -20.84
N GLY A 141 -18.61 -29.38 -20.78
CA GLY A 141 -19.86 -29.89 -21.36
C GLY A 141 -19.76 -30.05 -22.89
N LEU A 142 -19.14 -29.09 -23.57
CA LEU A 142 -18.99 -29.13 -25.03
C LEU A 142 -18.00 -30.21 -25.50
N CYS A 143 -16.93 -30.47 -24.73
CA CYS A 143 -16.00 -31.58 -24.99
C CYS A 143 -16.71 -32.94 -24.91
N VAL A 144 -17.52 -33.17 -23.87
CA VAL A 144 -18.28 -34.42 -23.70
C VAL A 144 -19.28 -34.61 -24.85
N ALA A 145 -20.00 -33.56 -25.25
CA ALA A 145 -20.90 -33.60 -26.41
C ALA A 145 -20.16 -33.82 -27.74
N GLY A 146 -18.92 -33.32 -27.86
CA GLY A 146 -18.07 -33.50 -29.03
C GLY A 146 -17.62 -34.93 -29.27
N ILE A 147 -17.40 -35.71 -28.20
CA ILE A 147 -17.09 -37.13 -28.29
C ILE A 147 -18.28 -37.92 -28.85
N ALA A 148 -19.52 -37.53 -28.49
CA ALA A 148 -20.73 -38.17 -28.98
C ALA A 148 -21.10 -37.81 -30.44
N THR A 149 -20.58 -36.69 -30.95
CA THR A 149 -20.98 -36.10 -32.26
C THR A 149 -19.86 -36.11 -33.30
N ALA A 150 -18.93 -37.07 -33.22
CA ALA A 150 -17.82 -37.24 -34.15
C ALA A 150 -16.92 -35.99 -34.32
N GLY A 151 -16.69 -35.24 -33.23
CA GLY A 151 -15.66 -34.20 -33.17
C GLY A 151 -16.12 -32.75 -33.41
N LEU A 152 -17.37 -32.52 -33.83
CA LEU A 152 -17.91 -31.15 -33.99
C LEU A 152 -17.91 -30.35 -32.68
N GLY A 153 -18.28 -30.97 -31.56
CA GLY A 153 -18.22 -30.33 -30.25
C GLY A 153 -16.81 -30.00 -29.77
N LEU A 154 -15.78 -30.73 -30.22
CA LEU A 154 -14.38 -30.42 -29.87
C LEU A 154 -13.91 -29.12 -30.56
N LEU A 155 -14.27 -28.91 -31.83
CA LEU A 155 -13.94 -27.67 -32.55
C LEU A 155 -14.64 -26.46 -31.92
N ALA A 156 -15.92 -26.61 -31.57
CA ALA A 156 -16.66 -25.56 -30.88
C ALA A 156 -16.09 -25.30 -29.46
N ALA A 157 -15.64 -26.33 -28.75
CA ALA A 157 -15.04 -26.21 -27.42
C ALA A 157 -13.71 -25.45 -27.49
N GLY A 158 -12.86 -25.82 -28.46
CA GLY A 158 -11.60 -25.13 -28.72
C GLY A 158 -11.81 -23.67 -29.11
N GLY A 159 -12.75 -23.38 -30.01
CA GLY A 159 -13.09 -22.01 -30.42
C GLY A 159 -13.59 -21.16 -29.25
N TYR A 160 -14.50 -21.70 -28.43
CA TYR A 160 -15.00 -21.00 -27.23
C TYR A 160 -13.91 -20.80 -26.18
N LEU A 161 -13.05 -21.80 -25.94
CA LEU A 161 -11.92 -21.69 -25.03
C LEU A 161 -10.95 -20.58 -25.48
N CYS A 162 -10.58 -20.56 -26.76
CA CYS A 162 -9.73 -19.51 -27.33
C CYS A 162 -10.37 -18.12 -27.18
N TYR A 163 -11.67 -17.98 -27.48
CA TYR A 163 -12.40 -16.73 -27.29
C TYR A 163 -12.43 -16.29 -25.81
N ALA A 164 -12.71 -17.22 -24.89
CA ALA A 164 -12.78 -16.92 -23.46
C ALA A 164 -11.40 -16.55 -22.87
N LEU A 165 -10.33 -17.22 -23.29
CA LEU A 165 -8.96 -16.86 -22.93
C LEU A 165 -8.57 -15.48 -23.48
N TYR A 166 -8.94 -15.19 -24.73
CA TYR A 166 -8.71 -13.88 -25.35
C TYR A 166 -9.46 -12.76 -24.61
N GLN A 167 -10.76 -12.94 -24.38
CA GLN A 167 -11.59 -11.97 -23.67
C GLN A 167 -11.13 -11.78 -22.22
N GLY A 168 -10.77 -12.88 -21.54
CA GLY A 168 -10.19 -12.84 -20.20
C GLY A 168 -8.87 -12.08 -20.16
N GLY A 169 -7.99 -12.30 -21.15
CA GLY A 169 -6.74 -11.57 -21.30
C GLY A 169 -6.95 -10.06 -21.53
N GLN A 170 -7.90 -9.69 -22.37
CA GLN A 170 -8.22 -8.27 -22.63
C GLN A 170 -8.76 -7.57 -21.38
N ARG A 171 -9.66 -8.21 -20.63
CA ARG A 171 -10.17 -7.65 -19.35
C ARG A 171 -9.06 -7.45 -18.32
N LYS A 172 -8.12 -8.41 -18.24
CA LYS A 172 -6.94 -8.27 -17.37
C LYS A 172 -6.07 -7.08 -17.77
N LYS A 173 -5.83 -6.89 -19.07
CA LYS A 173 -5.04 -5.75 -19.58
C LYS A 173 -5.70 -4.41 -19.24
N LEU A 174 -7.02 -4.30 -19.44
CA LEU A 174 -7.77 -3.09 -19.08
C LEU A 174 -7.70 -2.80 -17.58
N LEU A 175 -7.92 -3.81 -16.72
CA LEU A 175 -7.82 -3.64 -15.27
C LEU A 175 -6.42 -3.18 -14.85
N VAL A 176 -5.36 -3.82 -15.37
CA VAL A 176 -3.98 -3.44 -15.07
C VAL A 176 -3.69 -2.02 -15.54
N SER A 177 -4.22 -1.62 -16.70
CA SER A 177 -4.11 -0.25 -17.22
C SER A 177 -4.82 0.77 -16.32
N ASP A 178 -6.07 0.50 -15.94
CA ASP A 178 -6.86 1.37 -15.07
C ASP A 178 -6.22 1.51 -13.68
N LEU A 179 -5.73 0.40 -13.13
CA LEU A 179 -5.02 0.37 -11.86
C LEU A 179 -3.72 1.17 -11.94
N ASN A 180 -2.97 1.04 -13.03
CA ASN A 180 -1.76 1.82 -13.24
C ASN A 180 -2.07 3.32 -13.37
N ALA A 181 -3.10 3.69 -14.14
CA ALA A 181 -3.55 5.07 -14.27
C ALA A 181 -4.03 5.65 -12.94
N TYR A 182 -4.69 4.86 -12.09
CA TYR A 182 -5.10 5.29 -10.76
C TYR A 182 -3.89 5.50 -9.85
N ILE A 183 -2.93 4.59 -9.87
CA ILE A 183 -1.68 4.71 -9.12
C ILE A 183 -0.91 5.98 -9.55
N GLU A 184 -0.85 6.29 -10.86
CA GLU A 184 -0.26 7.55 -11.37
C GLU A 184 -1.02 8.80 -10.88
N LYS A 185 -2.35 8.74 -10.81
CA LYS A 185 -3.15 9.83 -10.20
C LYS A 185 -2.82 10.00 -8.72
N LEU A 186 -2.65 8.91 -7.97
CA LEU A 186 -2.23 9.01 -6.57
C LEU A 186 -0.83 9.61 -6.42
N ASP A 187 0.09 9.22 -7.29
CA ASP A 187 1.45 9.75 -7.31
C ASP A 187 1.45 11.28 -7.52
N THR A 188 0.68 11.77 -8.51
CA THR A 188 0.54 13.21 -8.77
C THR A 188 -0.15 13.97 -7.63
N LEU A 189 -1.18 13.38 -7.01
CA LEU A 189 -1.83 13.95 -5.83
C LEU A 189 -0.87 14.05 -4.64
N VAL A 190 -0.09 13.01 -4.36
CA VAL A 190 0.90 13.00 -3.28
C VAL A 190 2.02 14.00 -3.56
N ALA A 191 2.54 14.06 -4.79
CA ALA A 191 3.56 15.01 -5.18
C ALA A 191 3.09 16.48 -5.07
N SER A 192 1.83 16.77 -5.43
CA SER A 192 1.24 18.11 -5.30
C SER A 192 0.98 18.50 -3.85
N HIS A 193 0.56 17.56 -3.00
CA HIS A 193 0.28 17.84 -1.58
C HIS A 193 1.55 18.23 -0.80
N VAL A 194 2.71 17.71 -1.19
CA VAL A 194 4.01 18.04 -0.56
C VAL A 194 4.57 19.38 -1.04
N LYS A 195 4.17 19.87 -2.23
CA LYS A 195 4.66 21.13 -2.80
C LYS A 195 3.86 22.36 -2.36
N ALA A 196 2.67 22.19 -1.82
CA ALA A 196 1.94 23.28 -1.19
C ALA A 196 2.58 23.58 0.18
N PRO A 197 3.21 24.75 0.39
CA PRO A 197 3.57 25.15 1.74
C PRO A 197 2.28 25.22 2.55
N SER A 198 2.24 24.53 3.69
CA SER A 198 1.22 24.74 4.70
C SER A 198 1.03 26.25 4.88
N PRO A 199 -0.18 26.81 4.70
CA PRO A 199 -0.41 28.18 5.09
C PRO A 199 -0.19 28.23 6.60
N VAL A 200 0.92 28.88 6.97
CA VAL A 200 1.17 29.39 8.31
C VAL A 200 -0.15 29.99 8.79
N GLN A 201 -0.75 29.39 9.81
CA GLN A 201 -1.83 30.03 10.56
C GLN A 201 -1.20 31.26 11.23
N VAL A 202 -1.23 32.38 10.53
CA VAL A 202 -1.05 33.70 11.12
C VAL A 202 -2.41 34.14 11.65
N GLU A 203 -2.37 34.43 12.92
CA GLU A 203 -3.40 34.92 13.82
C GLU A 203 -4.05 36.24 13.34
N SER A 204 -5.40 36.29 13.40
CA SER A 204 -6.28 37.47 13.60
C SER A 204 -6.41 38.56 12.51
N PRO A 205 -7.47 39.42 12.51
CA PRO A 205 -8.60 39.55 13.45
C PRO A 205 -10.01 39.57 12.82
N VAL A 206 -10.98 39.38 13.72
CA VAL A 206 -12.39 39.79 13.70
C VAL A 206 -12.67 41.06 12.88
N GLN A 207 -13.65 40.98 11.96
CA GLN A 207 -14.47 42.13 11.59
C GLN A 207 -15.95 41.76 11.56
N VAL A 208 -16.66 42.50 12.41
CA VAL A 208 -18.10 42.59 12.61
C VAL A 208 -18.65 43.60 11.62
N GLU A 209 -19.71 43.25 10.88
CA GLU A 209 -20.67 44.22 10.34
C GLU A 209 -22.04 43.51 10.28
N LEU A 210 -22.86 43.72 11.30
CA LEU A 210 -23.98 44.68 11.34
C LEU A 210 -25.23 44.22 10.57
N SER A 211 -26.16 43.65 11.31
CA SER A 211 -27.59 43.78 11.05
C SER A 211 -28.30 44.18 12.36
N PHE A 212 -28.73 45.44 12.40
CA PHE A 212 -29.59 46.04 13.43
C PHE A 212 -31.05 45.92 12.98
N GLN A 213 -31.93 45.39 13.84
CA GLN A 213 -33.25 45.99 14.16
C GLN A 213 -33.93 45.11 15.23
N LEU A 214 -33.97 45.50 16.50
CA LEU A 214 -34.83 46.48 17.19
C LEU A 214 -35.95 45.73 17.94
N GLU A 215 -35.81 45.60 19.27
CA GLU A 215 -36.90 45.77 20.24
C GLU A 215 -36.26 45.88 21.65
N SER A 216 -36.61 46.93 22.38
CA SER A 216 -36.25 47.26 23.77
C SER A 216 -37.56 47.20 24.60
N PRO A 217 -37.63 47.28 25.96
CA PRO A 217 -36.57 47.60 26.93
C PRO A 217 -36.56 46.83 28.29
N ALA A 218 -35.35 46.72 28.87
CA ALA A 218 -34.92 46.99 30.27
C ALA A 218 -35.61 46.31 31.51
N PRO A 219 -35.05 46.43 32.74
CA PRO A 219 -33.67 46.14 33.20
C PRO A 219 -33.64 45.38 34.56
N ALA A 220 -32.52 44.73 34.95
CA ALA A 220 -32.08 44.67 36.36
C ALA A 220 -30.69 44.01 36.58
N GLN A 221 -29.74 44.84 37.04
CA GLN A 221 -28.81 44.62 38.16
C GLN A 221 -27.48 43.85 37.99
N THR A 222 -26.49 44.44 38.67
CA THR A 222 -25.01 44.34 38.66
C THR A 222 -24.49 43.33 39.74
N PRO A 223 -23.19 43.31 40.11
CA PRO A 223 -22.12 42.36 39.75
C PRO A 223 -21.67 41.41 40.90
N ALA A 224 -20.83 40.41 40.59
CA ALA A 224 -19.88 39.87 41.56
C ALA A 224 -18.62 39.28 40.90
N GLU A 225 -17.52 39.96 41.19
CA GLU A 225 -16.10 39.56 41.25
C GLU A 225 -15.96 38.21 42.01
N THR A 226 -14.95 37.33 41.81
CA THR A 226 -13.60 37.45 42.41
C THR A 226 -12.78 36.17 42.10
N GLU A 227 -11.52 36.39 41.70
CA GLU A 227 -10.24 35.67 41.93
C GLU A 227 -9.99 34.17 41.60
N THR A 228 -8.94 34.00 40.81
CA THR A 228 -7.98 32.89 40.72
C THR A 228 -7.03 32.80 41.93
N PRO A 229 -6.53 31.60 42.32
CA PRO A 229 -5.29 31.50 43.09
C PRO A 229 -4.14 30.81 42.34
N GLU A 230 -2.96 31.43 42.43
CA GLU A 230 -1.66 30.97 41.95
C GLU A 230 -1.16 29.69 42.63
N LEU A 231 -0.44 28.87 41.85
CA LEU A 231 0.13 27.58 42.25
C LEU A 231 1.48 27.76 42.96
N ASN A 232 1.47 27.60 44.28
CA ASN A 232 2.63 27.71 45.18
C ASN A 232 3.59 26.50 45.04
N ARG A 233 4.88 26.80 44.74
CA ARG A 233 6.00 25.86 44.49
C ARG A 233 6.48 25.06 45.71
N ASP A 234 5.93 25.28 46.90
CA ASP A 234 6.37 24.58 48.13
C ASP A 234 5.80 23.16 48.31
N SER A 235 4.86 22.74 47.45
CA SER A 235 4.20 21.43 47.52
C SER A 235 5.04 20.27 46.94
N VAL A 236 6.07 20.56 46.13
CA VAL A 236 6.86 19.53 45.44
C VAL A 236 7.96 18.91 46.34
N ARG A 237 8.41 19.61 47.40
CA ARG A 237 9.50 19.11 48.26
C ARG A 237 9.06 18.09 49.33
N ARG A 238 7.76 17.86 49.51
CA ARG A 238 7.23 16.97 50.57
C ARG A 238 6.87 15.56 50.08
N ALA A 239 6.98 15.28 48.77
CA ALA A 239 6.62 13.97 48.19
C ALA A 239 7.81 13.00 48.03
N LEU A 240 9.06 13.44 48.25
CA LEU A 240 10.27 12.62 48.03
C LEU A 240 10.91 12.04 49.30
N SER A 241 10.34 12.21 50.48
CA SER A 241 10.89 11.67 51.74
C SER A 241 10.10 10.49 52.31
N ARG A 242 9.39 9.72 51.48
CA ARG A 242 8.51 8.63 51.97
C ARG A 242 8.71 7.26 51.29
N ASN A 243 9.85 7.05 50.62
CA ASN A 243 10.30 5.72 50.22
C ASN A 243 11.81 5.61 50.48
N LEU A 244 12.13 5.33 51.74
CA LEU A 244 13.35 4.66 52.20
C LEU A 244 12.88 3.45 52.99
#